data_AF-A0A378MZF9-F1
#
_entry.id   AF-A0A378MZF9-F1
#
_cell.length_a   1.000
_cell.length_b   1.000
_cell.length_c   1.000
_cell.angle_alpha   90.00
_cell.angle_beta   90.00
_cell.angle_gamma   90.00
#
_symmetry.space_group_name_H-M   'P 1'
#
loop_
_entity.id
_entity.type
_entity.pdbx_description
1 polymer ?
#
loop_
_entity_poly.entity_id
_entity_poly.type
_entity_poly.pdbx_seq_one_letter_code
_entity_poly.pdbx_strand_id
1 'polypeptide(L)'
;MDKEKYFCTTATRNWVFGTVYTNEKGETKPIDLFYCGYVKIKRHVKIKSEYNPFLPEWELYGEKLSQERLYEEQSHRRQWQALYKDQRGKCALCGLPITKETGWHDHHIVYKMLGGSDALSNRCLVHPTCHIKIHTLNLEVVKPAI
;
A
#
# COMPACT_ATOMS: atom_id res chain seq x y z
N MET A 1 35.26 20.30 24.91
CA MET A 1 34.75 19.19 24.10
C MET A 1 35.45 19.23 22.75
N ASP A 2 36.19 18.19 22.37
CA ASP A 2 36.85 18.10 21.07
C ASP A 2 35.83 17.97 19.95
N LYS A 3 35.62 19.06 19.21
CA LYS A 3 34.70 19.08 18.06
C LYS A 3 35.14 18.13 16.96
N GLU A 4 36.44 18.02 16.71
CA GLU A 4 37.01 17.21 15.62
C GLU A 4 36.78 15.71 15.82
N LYS A 5 36.58 15.26 17.08
CA LYS A 5 36.37 13.85 17.40
C LYS A 5 34.96 13.35 17.08
N TYR A 6 33.96 14.22 17.16
CA TYR A 6 32.54 13.85 17.08
C TYR A 6 31.80 14.47 15.90
N PHE A 7 32.35 15.51 15.27
CA PHE A 7 31.75 16.17 14.12
C PHE A 7 32.59 15.91 12.88
N CYS A 8 32.03 15.16 11.94
CA CYS A 8 32.65 14.82 10.68
C CYS A 8 31.96 15.54 9.50
N THR A 9 32.68 15.58 8.39
CA THR A 9 32.15 16.03 7.10
C THR A 9 31.91 14.81 6.22
N THR A 10 30.71 14.70 5.65
CA THR A 10 30.39 13.75 4.60
C THR A 10 30.45 14.44 3.24
N ALA A 11 30.36 13.67 2.14
CA ALA A 11 30.44 14.20 0.78
C ALA A 11 29.45 15.35 0.48
N THR A 12 28.35 15.44 1.23
CA THR A 12 27.29 16.43 1.00
C THR A 12 27.05 17.37 2.18
N ARG A 13 27.63 17.13 3.36
CA ARG A 13 27.27 17.85 4.60
C ARG A 13 28.44 18.01 5.56
N ASN A 14 28.50 19.17 6.21
CA ASN A 14 29.41 19.46 7.31
C ASN A 14 28.67 19.34 8.66
N TRP A 15 29.43 19.23 9.75
CA TRP A 15 28.90 19.17 11.13
C TRP A 15 27.97 17.97 11.38
N VAL A 16 28.29 16.82 10.79
CA VAL A 16 27.56 15.58 11.03
C VAL A 16 28.07 14.95 12.33
N PHE A 17 27.18 14.73 13.30
CA PHE A 17 27.54 14.02 14.51
C PHE A 17 27.72 12.53 14.18
N GLY A 18 28.93 12.01 14.34
CA GLY A 18 29.24 10.64 13.95
C GLY A 18 30.61 10.21 14.42
N THR A 19 30.85 8.91 14.35
CA THR A 19 32.12 8.29 14.69
C THR A 19 32.38 7.11 13.75
N VAL A 20 33.43 6.36 14.00
CA VAL A 20 33.68 5.09 13.33
C VAL A 20 33.53 3.95 14.33
N TYR A 21 33.00 2.81 13.89
CA TYR A 21 32.99 1.59 14.66
C TYR A 21 33.67 0.47 13.88
N THR A 22 34.31 -0.44 14.59
CA THR A 22 34.93 -1.64 14.00
C THR A 22 33.92 -2.77 14.08
N ASN A 23 33.63 -3.41 12.95
CA ASN A 23 32.74 -4.56 12.91
C ASN A 23 33.45 -5.84 13.40
N GLU A 24 32.70 -6.94 13.52
CA GLU A 24 33.23 -8.25 13.94
C GLU A 24 34.32 -8.80 13.01
N LYS A 25 34.43 -8.28 11.78
CA LYS A 25 35.44 -8.65 10.79
C LYS A 25 36.70 -7.78 10.84
N GLY A 26 36.79 -6.84 11.79
CA GLY A 26 37.91 -5.91 11.92
C GLY A 26 37.87 -4.72 10.93
N GLU A 27 36.79 -4.57 10.16
CA GLU A 27 36.63 -3.45 9.23
C GLU A 27 36.08 -2.23 9.97
N THR A 28 36.74 -1.08 9.78
CA THR A 28 36.28 0.21 10.30
C THR A 28 35.22 0.81 9.38
N LYS A 29 34.02 1.07 9.91
CA LYS A 29 32.91 1.70 9.19
C LYS A 29 32.45 2.99 9.87
N PRO A 30 32.11 4.04 9.10
CA PRO A 30 31.49 5.23 9.65
C PRO A 30 30.09 4.91 10.17
N ILE A 31 29.72 5.53 11.29
CA ILE A 31 28.37 5.57 11.84
C ILE A 31 28.05 7.00 12.24
N ASP A 32 27.01 7.56 11.65
CA ASP A 32 26.53 8.90 11.92
C ASP A 32 25.11 8.91 12.47
N LEU A 33 24.77 10.00 13.16
CA LEU A 33 23.42 10.21 13.62
C LEU A 33 22.49 10.33 12.39
N PHE A 34 21.47 9.47 12.37
CA PHE A 34 20.50 9.44 11.30
C PHE A 34 19.86 10.82 11.10
N TYR A 35 19.94 11.33 9.87
CA TYR A 35 19.38 12.63 9.55
C TYR A 35 17.86 12.55 9.39
N CYS A 36 17.13 13.30 10.22
CA CYS A 36 15.68 13.36 10.13
C CYS A 36 15.16 13.75 8.73
N GLY A 37 15.91 14.56 7.97
CA GLY A 37 15.53 14.93 6.60
C GLY A 37 15.59 13.79 5.58
N TYR A 38 16.20 12.64 5.92
CA TYR A 38 16.12 11.42 5.09
C TYR A 38 14.77 10.70 5.23
N VAL A 39 14.00 10.99 6.29
CA VAL A 39 12.63 10.47 6.42
C VAL A 39 11.77 11.22 5.43
N LYS A 40 11.28 10.49 4.42
CA LYS A 40 10.30 11.04 3.48
C LYS A 40 9.04 11.43 4.25
N ILE A 41 8.57 12.66 4.03
CA ILE A 41 7.31 13.12 4.59
C ILE A 41 6.17 12.39 3.87
N LYS A 42 5.54 11.42 4.55
CA LYS A 42 4.31 10.78 4.07
C LYS A 42 3.11 11.57 4.59
N ARG A 43 2.35 12.18 3.68
CA ARG A 43 1.13 12.92 4.05
C ARG A 43 -0.01 11.92 4.21
N HIS A 44 -0.64 11.91 5.38
CA HIS A 44 -1.83 11.12 5.63
C HIS A 44 -3.07 11.93 5.27
N VAL A 45 -4.00 11.30 4.56
CA VAL A 45 -5.29 11.90 4.24
C VAL A 45 -6.19 11.81 5.47
N LYS A 46 -6.86 12.90 5.82
CA LYS A 46 -7.83 12.92 6.92
C LYS A 46 -9.00 11.98 6.57
N ILE A 47 -9.31 11.05 7.47
CA ILE A 47 -10.48 10.19 7.36
C ILE A 47 -11.73 11.02 7.66
N LYS A 48 -12.82 10.77 6.92
CA LYS A 48 -14.12 11.40 7.19
C LYS A 48 -14.58 11.10 8.63
N SER A 49 -15.10 12.10 9.33
CA SER A 49 -15.54 11.96 10.73
C SER A 49 -16.67 10.94 10.89
N GLU A 50 -17.49 10.80 9.86
CA GLU A 50 -18.68 9.94 9.83
C GLU A 50 -18.36 8.49 9.41
N TYR A 51 -17.10 8.21 9.05
CA TYR A 51 -16.71 6.90 8.55
C TYR A 51 -16.97 5.80 9.59
N ASN A 52 -17.79 4.84 9.20
CA ASN A 52 -18.09 3.66 10.01
C ASN A 52 -17.85 2.39 9.19
N PRO A 53 -16.82 1.58 9.50
CA PRO A 53 -16.50 0.36 8.74
C PRO A 53 -17.58 -0.75 8.84
N PHE A 54 -18.59 -0.56 9.69
CA PHE A 54 -19.67 -1.52 9.89
C PHE A 54 -20.95 -1.16 9.14
N LEU A 55 -21.02 -0.02 8.44
CA LEU A 55 -22.19 0.37 7.66
C LEU A 55 -21.95 0.22 6.15
N PRO A 56 -22.89 -0.36 5.39
CA PRO A 56 -22.72 -0.67 3.97
C PRO A 56 -22.27 0.50 3.10
N GLU A 57 -22.78 1.70 3.36
CA GLU A 57 -22.47 2.91 2.59
C GLU A 57 -20.99 3.32 2.64
N TRP A 58 -20.23 2.80 3.60
CA TRP A 58 -18.81 3.08 3.77
C TRP A 58 -17.88 2.04 3.16
N GLU A 59 -18.39 0.91 2.63
CA GLU A 59 -17.52 -0.18 2.14
C GLU A 59 -16.59 0.29 1.02
N LEU A 60 -17.13 0.92 -0.03
CA LEU A 60 -16.33 1.47 -1.13
C LEU A 60 -15.24 2.45 -0.65
N TYR A 61 -15.57 3.27 0.35
CA TYR A 61 -14.61 4.21 0.92
C TYR A 61 -13.53 3.50 1.75
N GLY A 62 -13.91 2.49 2.54
CA GLY A 62 -13.00 1.66 3.31
C GLY A 62 -12.02 0.88 2.42
N GLU A 63 -12.51 0.28 1.33
CA GLU A 63 -11.70 -0.41 0.33
C GLU A 63 -10.70 0.55 -0.31
N LYS A 64 -11.14 1.73 -0.73
CA LYS A 64 -10.26 2.76 -1.29
C LYS A 64 -9.16 3.18 -0.31
N LEU A 65 -9.50 3.42 0.96
CA LEU A 65 -8.51 3.75 2.00
C LEU A 65 -7.50 2.62 2.22
N SER A 66 -7.96 1.36 2.20
CA SER A 66 -7.09 0.19 2.34
C SER A 66 -6.08 0.14 1.19
N GLN A 67 -6.55 0.30 -0.04
CA GLN A 67 -5.69 0.32 -1.23
C GLN A 67 -4.67 1.47 -1.19
N GLU A 68 -5.10 2.68 -0.86
CA GLU A 68 -4.21 3.85 -0.82
C GLU A 68 -3.09 3.70 0.23
N ARG A 69 -3.40 3.13 1.40
CA ARG A 69 -2.40 2.88 2.46
C ARG A 69 -1.35 1.88 2.02
N LEU A 70 -1.79 0.83 1.33
CA LEU A 70 -0.97 -0.32 0.97
C LEU A 70 -0.32 -0.20 -0.41
N TYR A 71 -0.65 0.82 -1.21
CA TYR A 71 -0.17 1.00 -2.58
C TYR A 71 1.36 0.92 -2.74
N GLU A 72 2.08 1.46 -1.77
CA GLU A 72 3.55 1.50 -1.76
C GLU A 72 4.19 0.25 -1.16
N GLU A 73 3.42 -0.61 -0.50
CA GLU A 73 3.94 -1.80 0.15
C GLU A 73 4.19 -2.93 -0.86
N GLN A 74 5.40 -3.51 -0.80
CA GLN A 74 5.78 -4.60 -1.70
C GLN A 74 4.89 -5.85 -1.53
N SER A 75 4.46 -6.13 -0.30
CA SER A 75 3.53 -7.21 0.04
C SER A 75 2.21 -7.05 -0.73
N HIS A 76 1.66 -5.83 -0.77
CA HIS A 76 0.40 -5.54 -1.44
C HIS A 76 0.51 -5.66 -2.96
N ARG A 77 1.64 -5.23 -3.54
CA ARG A 77 1.90 -5.44 -4.98
C ARG A 77 1.87 -6.92 -5.36
N ARG A 78 2.44 -7.80 -4.53
CA ARG A 78 2.41 -9.25 -4.77
C ARG A 78 0.99 -9.81 -4.73
N GLN A 79 0.16 -9.32 -3.81
CA GLN A 79 -1.25 -9.71 -3.71
C GLN A 79 -2.02 -9.33 -4.99
N TRP A 80 -1.86 -8.11 -5.49
CA TRP A 80 -2.50 -7.68 -6.74
C TRP A 80 -2.02 -8.45 -7.96
N GLN A 81 -0.73 -8.75 -8.04
CA GLN A 81 -0.20 -9.59 -9.11
C GLN A 81 -0.83 -10.99 -9.09
N ALA A 82 -1.01 -11.56 -7.90
CA ALA A 82 -1.69 -12.84 -7.74
C ALA A 82 -3.15 -12.78 -8.21
N LEU A 83 -3.92 -11.76 -7.79
CA LEU A 83 -5.30 -11.56 -8.23
C LEU A 83 -5.40 -11.31 -9.74
N TYR A 84 -4.52 -10.48 -10.28
CA TYR A 84 -4.47 -10.20 -11.72
C TYR A 84 -4.22 -11.48 -12.52
N LYS A 85 -3.28 -12.33 -12.07
CA LYS A 85 -3.00 -13.62 -12.70
C LYS A 85 -4.19 -14.57 -12.61
N ASP A 86 -4.80 -14.67 -11.43
CA ASP A 86 -5.99 -15.49 -11.15
C ASP A 86 -7.15 -15.12 -12.09
N GLN A 87 -7.34 -13.82 -12.33
CA GLN A 87 -8.39 -13.29 -13.21
C GLN A 87 -7.98 -13.18 -14.68
N ARG A 88 -6.81 -13.70 -15.08
CA ARG A 88 -6.27 -13.57 -16.44
C ARG A 88 -6.24 -12.11 -16.94
N GLY A 89 -5.99 -11.18 -16.03
CA GLY A 89 -5.96 -9.75 -16.29
C GLY A 89 -7.30 -9.14 -16.66
N LYS A 90 -8.43 -9.78 -16.34
CA LYS A 90 -9.77 -9.28 -16.64
C LYS A 90 -10.47 -8.74 -15.40
N CYS A 91 -11.30 -7.73 -15.59
CA CYS A 91 -12.20 -7.21 -14.56
C CYS A 91 -13.24 -8.28 -14.21
N ALA A 92 -13.44 -8.52 -12.91
CA ALA A 92 -14.39 -9.53 -12.44
C ALA A 92 -15.86 -9.19 -12.76
N LEU A 93 -16.20 -7.91 -12.98
CA LEU A 93 -17.56 -7.51 -13.35
C LEU A 93 -17.82 -7.55 -14.86
N CYS A 94 -16.99 -6.84 -15.66
CA CYS A 94 -17.26 -6.66 -17.09
C CYS A 94 -16.49 -7.62 -18.00
N GLY A 95 -15.54 -8.39 -17.46
CA GLY A 95 -14.72 -9.34 -18.21
C GLY A 95 -13.70 -8.71 -19.17
N LEU A 96 -13.65 -7.37 -19.27
CA LEU A 96 -12.70 -6.65 -20.11
C LEU A 96 -11.31 -6.59 -19.46
N PRO A 97 -10.24 -6.45 -20.25
CA PRO A 97 -8.87 -6.35 -19.74
C PRO A 97 -8.69 -5.18 -18.75
N ILE A 98 -7.94 -5.42 -17.70
CA ILE A 98 -7.37 -4.42 -16.80
C ILE A 98 -6.02 -4.02 -17.36
N THR A 99 -5.81 -2.73 -17.52
CA THR A 99 -4.57 -2.13 -18.04
C THR A 99 -4.11 -1.00 -17.13
N LYS A 100 -2.92 -0.46 -17.38
CA LYS A 100 -2.44 0.70 -16.61
C LYS A 100 -3.32 1.92 -16.80
N GLU A 101 -3.89 2.09 -17.99
CA GLU A 101 -4.73 3.23 -18.37
C GLU A 101 -6.10 3.13 -17.72
N THR A 102 -6.67 1.92 -17.67
CA THR A 102 -7.99 1.69 -17.05
C THR A 102 -7.92 1.64 -15.52
N GLY A 103 -6.76 1.28 -14.97
CA GLY A 103 -6.56 1.10 -13.54
C GLY A 103 -7.41 -0.04 -12.97
N TRP A 104 -7.30 -0.25 -11.66
CA TRP A 104 -8.08 -1.26 -10.96
C TRP A 104 -8.31 -0.86 -9.50
N HIS A 105 -9.44 -1.30 -8.97
CA HIS A 105 -9.73 -1.38 -7.56
C HIS A 105 -9.77 -2.85 -7.12
N ASP A 106 -9.58 -3.04 -5.82
CA ASP A 106 -9.57 -4.32 -5.13
C ASP A 106 -10.82 -4.40 -4.29
N HIS A 107 -11.68 -5.35 -4.64
CA HIS A 107 -13.03 -5.46 -4.15
C HIS A 107 -13.19 -6.75 -3.34
N HIS A 108 -13.86 -6.68 -2.19
CA HIS A 108 -14.22 -7.85 -1.40
C HIS A 108 -15.53 -8.46 -1.90
N ILE A 109 -15.49 -9.74 -2.27
CA ILE A 109 -16.64 -10.51 -2.75
C ILE A 109 -17.71 -10.63 -1.65
N VAL A 110 -17.28 -11.03 -0.46
CA VAL A 110 -18.05 -10.86 0.77
C VAL A 110 -17.53 -9.63 1.48
N TYR A 111 -18.39 -8.64 1.69
CA TYR A 111 -18.02 -7.39 2.33
C TYR A 111 -17.51 -7.59 3.76
N LYS A 112 -16.63 -6.72 4.23
CA LYS A 112 -16.06 -6.82 5.57
C LYS A 112 -17.11 -6.71 6.67
N MET A 113 -18.09 -5.81 6.53
CA MET A 113 -19.15 -5.70 7.53
C MET A 113 -20.01 -6.96 7.62
N LEU A 114 -20.01 -7.80 6.59
CA LEU A 114 -20.71 -9.09 6.55
C LEU A 114 -19.82 -10.26 6.96
N GLY A 115 -18.64 -9.99 7.56
CA GLY A 115 -17.70 -11.02 7.99
C GLY A 115 -16.73 -11.50 6.91
N GLY A 116 -16.64 -10.79 5.78
CA GLY A 116 -15.67 -11.06 4.73
C GLY A 116 -14.22 -10.95 5.20
N SER A 117 -13.38 -11.89 4.75
CA SER A 117 -11.95 -11.89 5.07
C SER A 117 -11.12 -11.06 4.08
N ASP A 118 -9.92 -10.64 4.48
CA ASP A 118 -8.92 -10.00 3.60
C ASP A 118 -8.17 -11.01 2.70
N ALA A 119 -8.56 -12.29 2.74
CA ALA A 119 -7.90 -13.34 1.97
C ALA A 119 -8.06 -13.12 0.46
N LEU A 120 -7.07 -13.54 -0.32
CA LEU A 120 -7.12 -13.43 -1.79
C LEU A 120 -8.31 -14.17 -2.40
N SER A 121 -8.84 -15.21 -1.75
CA SER A 121 -10.03 -15.92 -2.18
C SER A 121 -11.30 -15.05 -2.14
N ASN A 122 -11.36 -14.10 -1.19
CA ASN A 122 -12.48 -13.18 -1.00
C ASN A 122 -12.28 -11.83 -1.70
N ARG A 123 -11.25 -11.68 -2.53
CA ARG A 123 -10.92 -10.42 -3.19
C ARG A 123 -10.85 -10.58 -4.70
N CYS A 124 -11.24 -9.53 -5.44
CA CYS A 124 -11.14 -9.50 -6.88
C CYS A 124 -10.78 -8.10 -7.40
N LEU A 125 -10.10 -8.05 -8.55
CA LEU A 125 -9.80 -6.80 -9.24
C LEU A 125 -10.94 -6.42 -10.18
N VAL A 126 -11.34 -5.16 -10.12
CA VAL A 126 -12.37 -4.57 -10.97
C VAL A 126 -11.91 -3.20 -11.47
N HIS A 127 -12.42 -2.72 -12.59
CA HIS A 127 -12.17 -1.33 -13.00
C HIS A 127 -12.77 -0.36 -11.96
N PRO A 128 -12.21 0.85 -11.78
CA PRO A 128 -12.77 1.85 -10.87
C PRO A 128 -14.25 2.15 -11.09
N THR A 129 -14.68 2.21 -12.36
CA THR A 129 -16.08 2.43 -12.73
C THR A 129 -16.97 1.22 -12.46
N CYS A 130 -16.43 0.01 -12.67
CA CYS A 130 -17.12 -1.23 -12.30
C CYS A 130 -17.28 -1.33 -10.78
N HIS A 131 -16.27 -0.89 -10.02
CA HIS A 131 -16.29 -0.90 -8.58
C HIS A 131 -17.45 -0.06 -8.03
N ILE A 132 -17.61 1.16 -8.54
CA ILE A 132 -18.72 2.03 -8.17
C ILE A 132 -20.05 1.34 -8.50
N LYS A 133 -20.20 0.75 -9.69
CA LYS A 133 -21.42 0.06 -10.09
C LYS A 133 -21.80 -1.07 -9.13
N ILE A 134 -20.83 -1.87 -8.68
CA ILE A 134 -21.05 -2.95 -7.71
C ILE A 134 -21.71 -2.41 -6.45
N HIS A 135 -21.12 -1.38 -5.85
CA HIS A 135 -21.63 -0.79 -4.61
C HIS A 135 -22.96 -0.06 -4.81
N THR A 136 -23.14 0.66 -5.93
CA THR A 136 -24.38 1.42 -6.17
C THR A 136 -25.58 0.55 -6.54
N LEU A 137 -25.34 -0.57 -7.22
CA LEU A 137 -26.40 -1.47 -7.72
C LEU A 137 -26.48 -2.76 -6.90
N ASN A 138 -25.65 -2.89 -5.87
CA ASN A 138 -25.49 -4.09 -5.03
C ASN A 138 -25.33 -5.38 -5.86
N LEU A 139 -24.43 -5.35 -6.84
CA LEU A 139 -24.21 -6.49 -7.74
C LEU A 139 -23.33 -7.54 -7.06
N GLU A 140 -23.70 -8.81 -7.21
CA GLU A 140 -22.82 -9.90 -6.81
C GLU A 140 -21.71 -10.08 -7.84
N VAL A 141 -20.46 -10.16 -7.37
CA VAL A 141 -19.29 -10.38 -8.22
C VAL A 141 -18.59 -11.64 -7.78
N VAL A 142 -18.40 -12.54 -8.73
CA VAL A 142 -17.60 -13.75 -8.55
C VAL A 142 -16.31 -13.63 -9.34
N LYS A 143 -15.29 -14.38 -8.93
CA LYS A 143 -14.08 -14.49 -9.75
C LYS A 143 -14.42 -15.17 -11.07
N PRO A 144 -13.84 -14.73 -12.21
CA PRO A 144 -14.01 -15.41 -13.48
C PRO A 144 -13.59 -16.88 -13.34
N ALA A 145 -14.49 -17.80 -13.68
CA ALA A 145 -14.18 -19.22 -13.71
C ALA A 145 -13.16 -19.54 -14.82
N ILE A 146 -12.39 -20.61 -14.61
CA ILE A 146 -11.34 -21.10 -15.52
C ILE A 146 -11.92 -21.48 -16.88
#